data_AF-A0A5R1NXG9-F1
#
_entry.id   AF-A0A5R1NXG9-F1
#
_cell.length_a   1.000
_cell.length_b   1.000
_cell.length_c   1.000
_cell.angle_alpha   90.00
_cell.angle_beta   90.00
_cell.angle_gamma   90.00
#
_symmetry.space_group_name_H-M   'P 1'
#
loop_
_entity.id
_entity.type
_entity.pdbx_description
1 polymer ?
#
loop_
_entity_poly.entity_id
_entity_poly.type
_entity_poly.pdbx_seq_one_letter_code
_entity_poly.pdbx_strand_id
1 'polypeptide(L)'
;MRAARARLGRGPNEPDAASERGAALVVVIGLGLLLLTLVATAMTFSVSGSLKATSDQNWNGAMAAAYAGVAEYESRLANDNTYYHYGNSAAAFSAGSTLTPPSAPNPAFAVGAAGGWGSVAGSGSGGTASYRYEVDNSAYSTSGVLRIRSTGRVGTVTRSIVANLRQDGFIDYLYFTIYEIQDPEQSGLTACADTYAWAGRSVPCSDIAFGGGDVLNGPAHSNDTIRICDATFNGLVTTGSPGPTGSNYLKQNSNGGACSGQVFNGGQPTTSPVVAMPATNMQLKQETRTDAGVDAPGCLYTGPTSIVLNSDGTMTIRSPWTKKTRIVGDPATSGSTPAACGLPGMANGQLGSTAGATVPVLNANLIFVQSVPGIITDPNYTSSTVWPSGQSAATCSVGNGIGFPVTHETAPSPRSYDCRKGDAFVKGTLDGTMTIATDNFLYVTGDIIYSDASTDVLGLVAQNAIWVWNPYCDSTHGVICPGVGLGAGGAILPDNRRIDAAMLSLDHTIQVQNYDRGGAQGTLTINGSLAQKYRGIVRSGSNGYIKNYIYDPRFRYIAPPKFLSPVSAHYSVNLLVEVSSAFTARGATVP
;
A
#
# COMPACT_ATOMS: atom_id res chain seq x y z
N MET A 1 -57.66 107.60 15.33
CA MET A 1 -58.92 107.43 14.57
C MET A 1 -59.58 106.13 15.02
N ARG A 2 -60.88 106.20 15.40
CA ARG A 2 -61.95 105.17 15.44
C ARG A 2 -61.53 103.67 15.52
N ALA A 3 -62.05 102.79 16.38
CA ALA A 3 -63.31 102.77 17.13
C ALA A 3 -63.36 101.60 18.18
N ALA A 4 -64.34 101.71 19.09
CA ALA A 4 -65.18 100.65 19.67
C ALA A 4 -64.72 99.72 20.84
N ARG A 5 -65.21 100.07 22.05
CA ARG A 5 -66.00 99.30 23.06
C ARG A 5 -65.62 97.86 23.49
N ALA A 6 -65.44 97.68 24.82
CA ALA A 6 -66.28 96.92 25.79
C ALA A 6 -65.42 96.40 26.98
N ARG A 7 -65.50 96.97 28.20
CA ARG A 7 -66.29 96.63 29.41
C ARG A 7 -66.08 95.25 30.10
N LEU A 8 -65.54 95.33 31.33
CA LEU A 8 -65.90 94.65 32.60
C LEU A 8 -65.57 93.17 32.85
N GLY A 9 -64.97 92.90 34.02
CA GLY A 9 -65.05 91.60 34.73
C GLY A 9 -63.93 91.36 35.74
N ARG A 10 -64.24 90.81 36.92
CA ARG A 10 -63.48 90.84 38.18
C ARG A 10 -63.19 89.40 38.68
N GLY A 11 -61.90 89.07 38.92
CA GLY A 11 -61.36 87.97 39.76
C GLY A 11 -61.73 86.52 39.38
N PRO A 12 -61.15 85.47 40.01
CA PRO A 12 -60.16 85.47 41.10
C PRO A 12 -59.00 84.42 40.98
N ASN A 13 -58.03 84.54 41.88
CA ASN A 13 -57.17 83.50 42.48
C ASN A 13 -56.11 82.75 41.64
N GLU A 14 -54.87 82.88 42.12
CA GLU A 14 -53.71 82.02 41.84
C GLU A 14 -53.98 80.56 42.22
N PRO A 15 -53.48 79.58 41.45
CA PRO A 15 -53.33 78.21 41.93
C PRO A 15 -51.95 77.98 42.56
N ASP A 16 -51.97 77.40 43.76
CA ASP A 16 -50.84 76.93 44.55
C ASP A 16 -49.91 75.97 43.80
N ALA A 17 -48.62 76.32 43.76
CA ALA A 17 -47.51 75.47 43.29
C ALA A 17 -47.07 74.46 44.38
N ALA A 18 -47.95 73.55 44.79
CA ALA A 18 -47.68 72.61 45.87
C ALA A 18 -48.03 71.13 45.59
N SER A 19 -48.03 70.68 44.32
CA SER A 19 -48.34 69.26 43.98
C SER A 19 -47.35 68.52 43.07
N GLU A 20 -46.24 69.12 42.62
CA GLU A 20 -45.33 68.45 41.65
C GLU A 20 -43.97 67.95 42.19
N ARG A 21 -43.76 67.88 43.51
CA ARG A 21 -42.49 67.33 44.06
C ARG A 21 -42.46 65.81 44.23
N GLY A 22 -43.61 65.13 44.12
CA GLY A 22 -43.71 63.66 44.26
C GLY A 22 -43.67 62.89 42.93
N ALA A 23 -44.29 63.43 41.87
CA ALA A 23 -44.40 62.74 40.57
C ALA A 23 -43.08 62.71 39.79
N ALA A 24 -42.30 63.79 39.82
CA ALA A 24 -41.00 63.86 39.14
C ALA A 24 -39.99 62.85 39.70
N LEU A 25 -39.98 62.61 41.02
CA LEU A 25 -39.11 61.63 41.66
C LEU A 25 -39.47 60.20 41.22
N VAL A 26 -40.77 59.87 41.11
CA VAL A 26 -41.24 58.55 40.67
C VAL A 26 -40.92 58.29 39.20
N VAL A 27 -41.01 59.30 38.33
CA VAL A 27 -40.65 59.18 36.91
C VAL A 27 -39.14 59.00 36.73
N VAL A 28 -38.31 59.72 37.49
CA VAL A 28 -36.84 59.59 37.43
C VAL A 28 -36.39 58.24 38.00
N ILE A 29 -37.01 57.76 39.08
CA ILE A 29 -36.75 56.41 39.62
C ILE A 29 -37.21 55.34 38.62
N GLY A 30 -38.37 55.51 37.97
CA GLY A 30 -38.88 54.59 36.96
C GLY A 30 -37.99 54.51 35.71
N LEU A 31 -37.56 55.67 35.18
CA LEU A 31 -36.59 55.74 34.07
C LEU A 31 -35.21 55.22 34.49
N GLY A 32 -34.77 55.49 35.72
CA GLY A 32 -33.51 54.97 36.27
C GLY A 32 -33.52 53.46 36.40
N LEU A 33 -34.61 52.86 36.89
CA LEU A 33 -34.82 51.41 36.93
C LEU A 33 -34.87 50.80 35.53
N LEU A 34 -35.52 51.49 34.59
CA LEU A 34 -35.63 51.03 33.20
C LEU A 34 -34.26 51.07 32.49
N LEU A 35 -33.46 52.11 32.71
CA LEU A 35 -32.10 52.18 32.21
C LEU A 35 -31.17 51.15 32.88
N LEU A 36 -31.28 50.95 34.20
CA LEU A 36 -30.49 49.95 34.91
C LEU A 36 -30.83 48.52 34.46
N THR A 37 -32.10 48.21 34.22
CA THR A 37 -32.50 46.89 33.69
C THR A 37 -32.05 46.68 32.25
N LEU A 38 -32.05 47.72 31.41
CA LEU A 38 -31.57 47.65 30.04
C LEU A 38 -30.04 47.48 29.97
N VAL A 39 -29.32 48.17 30.85
CA VAL A 39 -27.86 48.02 31.02
C VAL A 39 -27.50 46.65 31.59
N ALA A 40 -28.25 46.14 32.58
CA ALA A 40 -28.05 44.81 33.14
C ALA A 40 -28.30 43.71 32.10
N THR A 41 -29.38 43.80 31.33
CA THR A 41 -29.69 42.83 30.25
C THR A 41 -28.64 42.87 29.15
N ALA A 42 -28.22 44.06 28.69
CA ALA A 42 -27.14 44.19 27.71
C ALA A 42 -25.81 43.58 28.21
N MET A 43 -25.47 43.76 29.49
CA MET A 43 -24.30 43.11 30.10
C MET A 43 -24.47 41.58 30.19
N THR A 44 -25.64 41.08 30.59
CA THR A 44 -25.91 39.63 30.62
C THR A 44 -25.79 39.00 29.24
N PHE A 45 -26.40 39.59 28.20
CA PHE A 45 -26.26 39.10 26.82
C PHE A 45 -24.82 39.18 26.31
N SER A 46 -24.07 40.23 26.66
CA SER A 46 -22.67 40.36 26.29
C SER A 46 -21.81 39.27 26.95
N VAL A 47 -21.99 39.02 28.24
CA VAL A 47 -21.27 37.96 28.98
C VAL A 47 -21.64 36.57 28.46
N SER A 48 -22.94 36.30 28.26
CA SER A 48 -23.40 35.03 27.69
C SER A 48 -22.89 34.83 26.27
N GLY A 49 -22.86 35.89 25.46
CA GLY A 49 -22.29 35.89 24.11
C GLY A 49 -20.78 35.59 24.11
N SER A 50 -20.01 36.22 25.00
CA SER A 50 -18.57 35.95 25.15
C SER A 50 -18.28 34.55 25.66
N LEU A 51 -19.04 34.04 26.64
CA LEU A 51 -18.89 32.66 27.12
C LEU A 51 -19.22 31.64 26.03
N LYS A 52 -20.29 31.89 25.26
CA LYS A 52 -20.65 31.06 24.12
C LYS A 52 -19.58 31.09 23.03
N ALA A 53 -19.07 32.27 22.68
CA ALA A 53 -18.00 32.41 21.70
C ALA A 53 -16.71 31.67 22.13
N THR A 54 -16.28 31.81 23.39
CA THR A 54 -15.13 31.07 23.93
C THR A 54 -15.38 29.56 23.93
N SER A 55 -16.60 29.12 24.28
CA SER A 55 -16.98 27.71 24.22
C SER A 55 -16.89 27.16 22.80
N ASP A 56 -17.40 27.89 21.82
CA ASP A 56 -17.39 27.47 20.41
C ASP A 56 -15.96 27.49 19.83
N GLN A 57 -15.14 28.47 20.23
CA GLN A 57 -13.72 28.50 19.90
C GLN A 57 -12.97 27.30 20.48
N ASN A 58 -13.18 26.97 21.76
CA ASN A 58 -12.57 25.81 22.39
C ASN A 58 -13.05 24.50 21.75
N TRP A 59 -14.32 24.42 21.33
CA TRP A 59 -14.89 23.27 20.65
C TRP A 59 -14.27 23.01 19.27
N ASN A 60 -14.09 24.06 18.48
CA ASN A 60 -13.43 23.97 17.17
C ASN A 60 -11.91 23.74 17.35
N GLY A 61 -11.29 24.39 18.34
CA GLY A 61 -9.88 24.22 18.66
C GLY A 61 -9.54 22.80 19.13
N ALA A 62 -10.40 22.17 19.94
CA ALA A 62 -10.22 20.78 20.37
C ALA A 62 -10.24 19.81 19.19
N MET A 63 -11.10 20.05 18.19
CA MET A 63 -11.12 19.24 16.95
C MET A 63 -9.84 19.44 16.14
N ALA A 64 -9.42 20.70 15.95
CA ALA A 64 -8.16 21.01 15.25
C ALA A 64 -6.94 20.38 15.94
N ALA A 65 -6.92 20.37 17.28
CA ALA A 65 -5.90 19.68 18.06
C ALA A 65 -5.90 18.17 17.85
N ALA A 66 -7.08 17.55 17.67
CA ALA A 66 -7.19 16.13 17.37
C ALA A 66 -6.59 15.80 16.00
N TYR A 67 -6.90 16.60 14.98
CA TYR A 67 -6.26 16.51 13.65
C TYR A 67 -4.74 16.69 13.72
N ALA A 68 -4.27 17.66 14.50
CA ALA A 68 -2.84 17.87 14.71
C ALA A 68 -2.15 16.65 15.35
N GLY A 69 -2.84 15.94 16.24
CA GLY A 69 -2.32 14.69 16.82
C GLY A 69 -2.19 13.56 15.80
N VAL A 70 -3.12 13.45 14.83
CA VAL A 70 -2.98 12.48 13.73
C VAL A 70 -1.79 12.86 12.85
N ALA A 71 -1.67 14.13 12.46
CA ALA A 71 -0.58 14.61 11.61
C ALA A 71 0.81 14.47 12.27
N GLU A 72 0.92 14.66 13.59
CA GLU A 72 2.19 14.41 14.28
C GLU A 72 2.57 12.93 14.30
N TYR A 73 1.60 12.04 14.49
CA TYR A 73 1.85 10.60 14.44
C TYR A 73 2.23 10.14 13.02
N GLU A 74 1.57 10.66 11.97
CA GLU A 74 1.97 10.46 10.58
C GLU A 74 3.40 10.94 10.32
N SER A 75 3.79 12.08 10.89
CA SER A 75 5.16 12.59 10.78
C SER A 75 6.17 11.66 11.44
N ARG A 76 5.84 11.04 12.58
CA ARG A 76 6.70 10.02 13.21
C ARG A 76 6.86 8.80 12.30
N LEU A 77 5.75 8.29 11.78
CA LEU A 77 5.73 7.16 10.86
C LEU A 77 6.51 7.43 9.56
N ALA A 78 6.43 8.65 9.03
CA ALA A 78 7.20 9.05 7.85
C ALA A 78 8.71 9.15 8.11
N ASN A 79 9.12 9.40 9.36
CA ASN A 79 10.53 9.43 9.76
C ASN A 79 11.06 8.04 10.16
N ASP A 80 10.19 7.17 10.69
CA ASP A 80 10.49 5.81 11.11
C ASP A 80 9.31 4.89 10.74
N ASN A 81 9.44 4.13 9.66
CA ASN A 81 8.38 3.23 9.20
C ASN A 81 8.10 2.07 10.16
N THR A 82 8.92 1.87 11.20
CA THR A 82 8.64 0.89 12.26
C THR A 82 7.81 1.49 13.39
N TYR A 83 7.55 2.80 13.39
CA TYR A 83 6.89 3.48 14.51
C TYR A 83 5.48 2.96 14.85
N TYR A 84 4.85 2.17 13.95
CA TYR A 84 3.58 1.49 14.19
C TYR A 84 3.60 0.47 15.34
N HIS A 85 4.77 -0.04 15.76
CA HIS A 85 4.88 -0.91 16.95
C HIS A 85 4.94 -0.11 18.26
N TYR A 86 5.07 1.22 18.21
CA TYR A 86 5.12 2.06 19.39
C TYR A 86 3.74 2.52 19.83
N GLY A 87 3.46 2.39 21.13
CA GLY A 87 2.21 2.87 21.72
C GLY A 87 2.06 2.45 23.18
N ASN A 88 0.81 2.46 23.65
CA ASN A 88 0.46 2.08 25.01
C ASN A 88 -0.57 0.94 25.00
N SER A 89 -0.15 -0.23 25.44
CA SER A 89 -0.99 -1.43 25.52
C SER A 89 -2.04 -1.37 26.64
N ALA A 90 -1.93 -0.41 27.57
CA ALA A 90 -2.95 -0.21 28.61
C ALA A 90 -4.18 0.56 28.12
N ALA A 91 -4.15 1.13 26.90
CA ALA A 91 -5.28 1.81 26.32
C ALA A 91 -6.33 0.79 25.80
N ALA A 92 -7.61 1.03 26.10
CA ALA A 92 -8.69 0.13 25.70
C ALA A 92 -8.83 0.02 24.16
N PHE A 93 -8.51 1.09 23.43
CA PHE A 93 -8.48 1.09 21.98
C PHE A 93 -7.41 0.14 21.40
N SER A 94 -6.35 -0.14 22.17
CA SER A 94 -5.20 -0.96 21.77
C SER A 94 -5.34 -2.44 22.18
N ALA A 95 -6.51 -2.90 22.64
CA ALA A 95 -6.65 -4.19 23.33
C ALA A 95 -6.22 -5.43 22.50
N GLY A 96 -6.26 -5.34 21.16
CA GLY A 96 -5.79 -6.40 20.25
C GLY A 96 -4.38 -6.22 19.71
N SER A 97 -3.66 -5.20 20.16
CA SER A 97 -2.39 -4.75 19.58
C SER A 97 -1.17 -5.20 20.37
N THR A 98 -0.08 -5.45 19.67
CA THR A 98 1.24 -5.72 20.27
C THR A 98 2.08 -4.46 20.16
N LEU A 99 2.14 -3.69 21.25
CA LEU A 99 2.79 -2.37 21.30
C LEU A 99 3.88 -2.32 22.38
N THR A 100 4.95 -1.58 22.07
CA THR A 100 6.02 -1.28 23.02
C THR A 100 6.14 0.23 23.23
N PRO A 101 6.63 0.71 24.38
CA PRO A 101 6.93 2.13 24.55
C PRO A 101 8.18 2.53 23.74
N PRO A 102 8.21 3.72 23.12
CA PRO A 102 9.41 4.21 22.42
C PRO A 102 10.55 4.53 23.39
N SER A 103 11.80 4.40 22.91
CA SER A 103 13.01 4.70 23.70
C SER A 103 13.12 6.17 24.11
N ALA A 104 12.66 7.08 23.24
CA ALA A 104 12.39 8.48 23.57
C ALA A 104 10.92 8.62 24.02
N PRO A 105 10.65 9.05 25.27
CA PRO A 105 9.28 9.15 25.78
C PRO A 105 8.42 10.08 24.93
N ASN A 106 7.27 9.59 24.50
CA ASN A 106 6.27 10.38 23.79
C ASN A 106 5.05 10.62 24.71
N PRO A 107 4.82 11.86 25.18
CA PRO A 107 3.74 12.17 26.13
C PRO A 107 2.34 11.97 25.53
N ALA A 108 2.20 11.89 24.20
CA ALA A 108 0.91 11.69 23.55
C ALA A 108 0.34 10.27 23.75
N PHE A 109 1.16 9.26 24.06
CA PHE A 109 0.73 7.89 24.38
C PHE A 109 0.25 7.71 25.84
N ALA A 110 0.35 8.75 26.66
CA ALA A 110 0.06 8.63 28.07
C ALA A 110 -1.44 8.43 28.33
N VAL A 111 -1.77 7.46 29.19
CA VAL A 111 -3.14 7.20 29.64
C VAL A 111 -3.31 7.66 31.09
N GLY A 112 -4.57 7.92 31.49
CA GLY A 112 -4.91 8.34 32.84
C GLY A 112 -4.64 9.82 33.15
N ALA A 113 -5.17 10.25 34.30
CA ALA A 113 -5.19 11.66 34.70
C ALA A 113 -3.80 12.25 34.99
N ALA A 114 -2.83 11.40 35.35
CA ALA A 114 -1.44 11.81 35.58
C ALA A 114 -0.58 11.78 34.31
N GLY A 115 -1.12 11.32 33.17
CA GLY A 115 -0.38 11.22 31.91
C GLY A 115 -0.05 12.58 31.29
N GLY A 116 1.03 12.63 30.51
CA GLY A 116 1.37 13.80 29.68
C GLY A 116 0.36 14.06 28.55
N TRP A 117 0.53 15.18 27.85
CA TRP A 117 -0.17 15.47 26.59
C TRP A 117 0.87 15.95 25.56
N GLY A 118 0.70 15.57 24.29
CA GLY A 118 1.39 16.20 23.18
C GLY A 118 0.93 17.65 23.01
N SER A 119 1.82 18.54 22.57
CA SER A 119 1.51 19.96 22.36
C SER A 119 1.42 20.27 20.88
N VAL A 120 0.45 21.09 20.47
CA VAL A 120 0.35 21.54 19.07
C VAL A 120 1.43 22.59 18.80
N ALA A 121 2.20 22.45 17.72
CA ALA A 121 3.25 23.41 17.36
C ALA A 121 2.68 24.84 17.21
N GLY A 122 3.37 25.84 17.77
CA GLY A 122 2.91 27.24 17.78
C GLY A 122 1.99 27.62 18.96
N SER A 123 1.59 26.67 19.82
CA SER A 123 0.72 26.95 20.99
C SER A 123 1.44 27.57 22.21
N GLY A 124 2.72 27.92 22.07
CA GLY A 124 3.56 28.48 23.14
C GLY A 124 3.88 27.48 24.27
N SER A 125 4.90 27.79 25.08
CA SER A 125 5.25 27.00 26.27
C SER A 125 4.14 27.09 27.33
N GLY A 126 3.19 26.16 27.28
CA GLY A 126 1.99 26.14 28.12
C GLY A 126 0.76 25.52 27.43
N GLY A 127 0.80 25.35 26.11
CA GLY A 127 -0.11 24.51 25.32
C GLY A 127 -1.60 24.83 25.48
N THR A 128 -2.09 25.91 24.86
CA THR A 128 -3.54 26.16 24.74
C THR A 128 -4.29 25.04 24.03
N ALA A 129 -3.59 24.32 23.13
CA ALA A 129 -4.08 23.14 22.43
C ALA A 129 -3.09 21.98 22.60
N SER A 130 -3.64 20.81 22.93
CA SER A 130 -2.86 19.60 23.22
C SER A 130 -3.58 18.37 22.70
N TYR A 131 -2.87 17.26 22.50
CA TYR A 131 -3.46 16.01 22.02
C TYR A 131 -2.89 14.77 22.71
N ARG A 132 -3.65 13.68 22.66
CA ARG A 132 -3.23 12.32 23.00
C ARG A 132 -3.72 11.38 21.92
N TYR A 133 -3.02 10.28 21.71
CA TYR A 133 -3.48 9.26 20.80
C TYR A 133 -3.28 7.84 21.34
N GLU A 134 -4.19 6.98 20.92
CA GLU A 134 -4.16 5.54 21.13
C GLU A 134 -4.05 4.87 19.77
N VAL A 135 -3.31 3.76 19.69
CA VAL A 135 -2.94 3.11 18.43
C VAL A 135 -3.42 1.67 18.46
N ASP A 136 -4.00 1.20 17.36
CA ASP A 136 -4.40 -0.17 17.16
C ASP A 136 -3.72 -0.73 15.89
N ASN A 137 -2.74 -1.60 16.10
CA ASN A 137 -1.95 -2.27 15.06
C ASN A 137 -2.35 -3.74 14.83
N SER A 138 -3.44 -4.20 15.43
CA SER A 138 -3.89 -5.61 15.37
C SER A 138 -4.13 -6.12 13.94
N ALA A 139 -4.57 -5.23 13.04
CA ALA A 139 -4.81 -5.52 11.63
C ALA A 139 -3.65 -5.12 10.71
N TYR A 140 -2.55 -4.59 11.26
CA TYR A 140 -1.45 -4.04 10.45
C TYR A 140 -0.73 -5.14 9.66
N SER A 141 -0.43 -6.28 10.29
CA SER A 141 0.25 -7.41 9.64
C SER A 141 -0.59 -8.13 8.59
N THR A 142 -1.93 -8.09 8.73
CA THR A 142 -2.87 -8.78 7.84
C THR A 142 -3.37 -7.90 6.70
N SER A 143 -3.55 -6.59 6.94
CA SER A 143 -4.19 -5.67 5.98
C SER A 143 -3.38 -4.40 5.67
N GLY A 144 -2.27 -4.15 6.38
CA GLY A 144 -1.48 -2.92 6.26
C GLY A 144 -2.15 -1.68 6.85
N VAL A 145 -3.29 -1.83 7.54
CA VAL A 145 -4.05 -0.74 8.13
C VAL A 145 -3.66 -0.54 9.59
N LEU A 146 -3.28 0.69 9.93
CA LEU A 146 -3.02 1.14 11.29
C LEU A 146 -4.16 2.06 11.72
N ARG A 147 -4.77 1.80 12.88
CA ARG A 147 -5.84 2.65 13.40
C ARG A 147 -5.29 3.55 14.50
N ILE A 148 -5.62 4.83 14.46
CA ILE A 148 -5.26 5.80 15.49
C ILE A 148 -6.51 6.52 15.98
N ARG A 149 -6.69 6.57 17.30
CA ARG A 149 -7.68 7.43 17.94
C ARG A 149 -6.98 8.63 18.56
N SER A 150 -7.11 9.81 17.94
CA SER A 150 -6.52 11.05 18.43
C SER A 150 -7.56 11.89 19.16
N THR A 151 -7.22 12.36 20.36
CA THR A 151 -8.06 13.20 21.21
C THR A 151 -7.38 14.53 21.41
N GLY A 152 -7.97 15.60 20.88
CA GLY A 152 -7.52 16.96 21.08
C GLY A 152 -8.19 17.61 22.28
N ARG A 153 -7.49 18.54 22.93
CA ARG A 153 -7.93 19.28 24.11
C ARG A 153 -7.58 20.75 23.98
N VAL A 154 -8.58 21.60 24.20
CA VAL A 154 -8.44 23.05 24.39
C VAL A 154 -9.27 23.48 25.60
N GLY A 155 -8.61 24.03 26.62
CA GLY A 155 -9.27 24.36 27.89
C GLY A 155 -9.90 23.14 28.55
N THR A 156 -11.22 23.19 28.79
CA THR A 156 -12.02 22.11 29.38
C THR A 156 -12.71 21.21 28.36
N VAL A 157 -12.52 21.47 27.05
CA VAL A 157 -13.19 20.76 25.97
C VAL A 157 -12.22 19.74 25.35
N THR A 158 -12.74 18.55 25.06
CA THR A 158 -12.03 17.48 24.38
C THR A 158 -12.87 16.92 23.24
N ARG A 159 -12.24 16.58 22.12
CA ARG A 159 -12.88 15.92 20.97
C ARG A 159 -11.95 14.84 20.43
N SER A 160 -12.53 13.75 19.94
CA SER A 160 -11.78 12.61 19.45
C SER A 160 -12.15 12.28 18.01
N ILE A 161 -11.13 11.88 17.25
CA ILE A 161 -11.27 11.33 15.91
C ILE A 161 -10.58 9.98 15.86
N VAL A 162 -11.13 9.07 15.06
CA VAL A 162 -10.44 7.85 14.66
C VAL A 162 -10.02 8.03 13.21
N ALA A 163 -8.73 7.84 12.94
CA ALA A 163 -8.18 7.79 11.61
C ALA A 163 -7.62 6.39 11.32
N ASN A 164 -7.83 5.92 10.09
CA ASN A 164 -7.10 4.77 9.56
C ASN A 164 -5.93 5.32 8.76
N LEU A 165 -4.73 5.10 9.27
CA LEU A 165 -3.49 5.40 8.57
C LEU A 165 -3.08 4.17 7.78
N ARG A 166 -2.73 4.40 6.52
CA ARG A 166 -2.14 3.37 5.69
C ARG A 166 -0.88 3.92 5.05
N GLN A 167 0.11 3.06 4.96
CA GLN A 167 1.32 3.33 4.23
C GLN A 167 0.98 3.37 2.73
N ASP A 168 1.18 4.52 2.07
CA ASP A 168 1.11 4.60 0.60
C ASP A 168 2.14 3.63 0.06
N GLY A 169 1.63 2.61 -0.62
CA GLY A 169 2.37 1.43 -1.00
C GLY A 169 2.36 1.23 -2.51
N PHE A 170 3.17 0.29 -2.97
CA PHE A 170 3.22 -0.10 -4.37
C PHE A 170 1.83 -0.45 -4.95
N ILE A 171 0.95 -0.99 -4.10
CA ILE A 171 -0.40 -1.43 -4.42
C ILE A 171 -1.44 -0.31 -4.59
N ASP A 172 -1.08 0.94 -4.33
CA ASP A 172 -1.95 2.09 -4.62
C ASP A 172 -1.95 2.47 -6.11
N TYR A 173 -1.02 1.89 -6.87
CA TYR A 173 -0.88 2.10 -8.30
C TYR A 173 -1.21 0.81 -9.06
N LEU A 174 -1.93 0.95 -10.18
CA LEU A 174 -2.00 -0.11 -11.19
C LEU A 174 -0.61 -0.39 -11.76
N TYR A 175 0.13 0.68 -12.02
CA TYR A 175 1.45 0.66 -12.64
C TYR A 175 2.41 1.50 -11.83
N PHE A 176 3.45 0.87 -11.29
CA PHE A 176 4.55 1.54 -10.61
C PHE A 176 5.88 1.10 -11.22
N THR A 177 6.76 2.05 -11.52
CA THR A 177 8.14 1.72 -11.88
C THR A 177 9.19 2.69 -11.32
N ILE A 178 10.40 2.18 -11.09
CA ILE A 178 11.54 3.03 -10.76
C ILE A 178 12.20 3.60 -12.02
N TYR A 179 12.42 2.78 -13.06
CA TYR A 179 13.08 3.18 -14.30
C TYR A 179 12.28 2.77 -15.55
N GLU A 180 12.08 3.72 -16.47
CA GLU A 180 11.28 3.55 -17.69
C GLU A 180 12.11 2.97 -18.86
N ILE A 181 12.98 2.01 -18.54
CA ILE A 181 13.84 1.30 -19.49
C ILE A 181 13.66 -0.19 -19.36
N GLN A 182 14.02 -0.91 -20.42
CA GLN A 182 14.22 -2.35 -20.33
C GLN A 182 15.30 -2.66 -19.29
N ASP A 183 15.12 -3.76 -18.58
CA ASP A 183 16.11 -4.29 -17.64
C ASP A 183 17.53 -4.35 -18.28
N PRO A 184 18.53 -3.69 -17.67
CA PRO A 184 19.91 -3.68 -18.15
C PRO A 184 20.54 -5.07 -18.29
N GLU A 185 20.19 -6.03 -17.42
CA GLU A 185 20.70 -7.41 -17.51
C GLU A 185 20.15 -8.10 -18.75
N GLN A 186 18.88 -7.84 -19.09
CA GLN A 186 18.21 -8.47 -20.22
C GLN A 186 18.55 -7.82 -21.56
N SER A 187 18.73 -6.50 -21.58
CA SER A 187 19.16 -5.77 -22.77
C SER A 187 20.66 -5.91 -23.04
N GLY A 188 21.45 -6.34 -22.04
CA GLY A 188 22.91 -6.35 -22.09
C GLY A 188 23.54 -4.96 -21.94
N LEU A 189 22.76 -3.93 -21.63
CA LEU A 189 23.18 -2.53 -21.52
C LEU A 189 23.39 -2.12 -20.05
N THR A 190 24.32 -2.76 -19.34
CA THR A 190 24.52 -2.54 -17.88
C THR A 190 24.86 -1.09 -17.50
N ALA A 191 25.41 -0.30 -18.42
CA ALA A 191 25.67 1.14 -18.22
C ALA A 191 24.38 1.98 -18.04
N CYS A 192 23.21 1.40 -18.34
CA CYS A 192 21.89 2.01 -18.17
C CYS A 192 21.29 1.81 -16.78
N ALA A 193 21.93 1.01 -15.93
CA ALA A 193 21.41 0.71 -14.61
C ALA A 193 21.33 1.95 -13.73
N ASP A 194 20.28 1.97 -12.92
CA ASP A 194 20.13 2.86 -11.77
C ASP A 194 20.28 4.38 -12.03
N THR A 195 19.97 4.85 -13.25
CA THR A 195 19.99 6.28 -13.60
C THR A 195 18.68 6.72 -14.23
N TYR A 196 18.02 7.71 -13.62
CA TYR A 196 16.80 8.33 -14.17
C TYR A 196 17.10 9.11 -15.46
N ALA A 197 16.15 9.11 -16.39
CA ALA A 197 16.20 9.89 -17.62
C ALA A 197 16.28 11.40 -17.32
N TRP A 198 15.45 11.92 -16.41
CA TRP A 198 15.48 13.32 -15.98
C TRP A 198 16.76 13.72 -15.23
N ALA A 199 17.50 12.76 -14.69
CA ALA A 199 18.79 12.98 -14.04
C ALA A 199 19.96 12.99 -15.04
N GLY A 200 19.70 12.87 -16.35
CA GLY A 200 20.73 12.93 -17.38
C GLY A 200 21.36 11.57 -17.68
N ARG A 201 20.55 10.57 -18.01
CA ARG A 201 21.04 9.26 -18.46
C ARG A 201 21.97 9.40 -19.69
N SER A 202 23.15 8.80 -19.61
CA SER A 202 24.28 9.09 -20.51
C SER A 202 24.29 8.33 -21.84
N VAL A 203 23.46 7.28 -21.99
CA VAL A 203 23.43 6.41 -23.16
C VAL A 203 21.98 6.03 -23.56
N PRO A 204 21.71 5.65 -24.82
CA PRO A 204 20.41 5.11 -25.23
C PRO A 204 20.17 3.74 -24.57
N CYS A 205 19.06 3.60 -23.83
CA CYS A 205 18.86 2.50 -22.89
C CYS A 205 17.64 1.62 -23.18
N SER A 206 17.37 1.34 -24.45
CA SER A 206 16.17 0.58 -24.87
C SER A 206 14.90 1.16 -24.23
N ASP A 207 14.63 2.43 -24.54
CA ASP A 207 13.50 3.15 -23.96
C ASP A 207 12.16 2.54 -24.40
N ILE A 208 11.27 2.32 -23.44
CA ILE A 208 9.97 1.72 -23.70
C ILE A 208 8.90 2.81 -23.61
N ALA A 209 8.08 2.93 -24.65
CA ALA A 209 6.97 3.89 -24.68
C ALA A 209 5.63 3.17 -24.49
N PHE A 210 4.67 3.86 -23.86
CA PHE A 210 3.26 3.50 -24.02
C PHE A 210 2.79 3.88 -25.43
N GLY A 211 2.20 2.94 -26.15
CA GLY A 211 1.87 3.06 -27.57
C GLY A 211 0.38 3.00 -27.88
N GLY A 212 0.06 3.09 -29.17
CA GLY A 212 -1.30 3.01 -29.70
C GLY A 212 -2.04 1.77 -29.21
N GLY A 213 -3.18 1.97 -28.55
CA GLY A 213 -4.04 0.90 -28.01
C GLY A 213 -3.77 0.53 -26.55
N ASP A 214 -2.72 1.09 -25.93
CA ASP A 214 -2.51 0.91 -24.48
C ASP A 214 -3.57 1.72 -23.71
N VAL A 215 -4.33 1.02 -22.87
CA VAL A 215 -5.31 1.62 -21.95
C VAL A 215 -5.00 1.17 -20.52
N LEU A 216 -4.80 2.14 -19.63
CA LEU A 216 -4.57 1.89 -18.20
C LEU A 216 -5.77 2.37 -17.39
N ASN A 217 -6.45 1.42 -16.75
CA ASN A 217 -7.64 1.68 -15.94
C ASN A 217 -7.28 1.77 -14.44
N GLY A 218 -6.48 2.77 -14.08
CA GLY A 218 -6.08 2.99 -12.70
C GLY A 218 -4.98 4.04 -12.52
N PRO A 219 -4.62 4.36 -11.26
CA PRO A 219 -3.50 5.25 -10.96
C PRO A 219 -2.17 4.66 -11.47
N ALA A 220 -1.29 5.49 -12.01
CA ALA A 220 0.03 5.08 -12.47
C ALA A 220 1.11 6.03 -11.92
N HIS A 221 2.26 5.48 -11.55
CA HIS A 221 3.41 6.22 -11.04
C HIS A 221 4.71 5.72 -11.69
N SER A 222 5.63 6.64 -11.94
CA SER A 222 6.98 6.32 -12.35
C SER A 222 7.97 7.26 -11.68
N ASN A 223 8.99 6.75 -10.98
CA ASN A 223 10.06 7.63 -10.46
C ASN A 223 10.87 8.28 -11.60
N ASP A 224 10.78 7.73 -12.80
CA ASP A 224 11.48 8.19 -13.99
C ASP A 224 10.61 9.05 -14.89
N THR A 225 11.19 9.60 -15.95
CA THR A 225 10.45 10.28 -17.01
C THR A 225 9.66 9.27 -17.82
N ILE A 226 8.37 9.18 -17.53
CA ILE A 226 7.45 8.30 -18.25
C ILE A 226 7.34 8.72 -19.72
N ARG A 227 7.45 7.74 -20.63
CA ARG A 227 7.35 7.95 -22.07
C ARG A 227 5.99 7.47 -22.58
N ILE A 228 5.17 8.41 -23.04
CA ILE A 228 3.78 8.19 -23.45
C ILE A 228 3.59 8.71 -24.86
N CYS A 229 3.41 7.80 -25.82
CA CYS A 229 3.26 8.17 -27.21
C CYS A 229 1.79 8.33 -27.62
N ASP A 230 1.01 7.25 -27.59
CA ASP A 230 -0.38 7.24 -28.07
C ASP A 230 -1.25 6.34 -27.17
N ALA A 231 -1.28 6.63 -25.85
CA ALA A 231 -1.96 5.79 -24.86
C ALA A 231 -3.02 6.56 -24.06
N THR A 232 -3.99 5.83 -23.52
CA THR A 232 -5.07 6.36 -22.68
C THR A 232 -4.88 5.98 -21.22
N PHE A 233 -4.83 6.99 -20.35
CA PHE A 233 -4.78 6.83 -18.91
C PHE A 233 -6.11 7.31 -18.30
N ASN A 234 -6.82 6.39 -17.65
CA ASN A 234 -8.11 6.68 -17.01
C ASN A 234 -7.98 7.07 -15.53
N GLY A 235 -6.84 6.78 -14.90
CA GLY A 235 -6.51 7.25 -13.55
C GLY A 235 -5.48 8.37 -13.54
N LEU A 236 -5.13 8.83 -12.34
CA LEU A 236 -4.09 9.84 -12.13
C LEU A 236 -2.71 9.28 -12.53
N VAL A 237 -1.91 10.08 -13.22
CA VAL A 237 -0.52 9.76 -13.55
C VAL A 237 0.40 10.67 -12.76
N THR A 238 1.30 10.07 -11.98
CA THR A 238 2.35 10.79 -11.25
C THR A 238 3.74 10.37 -11.72
N THR A 239 4.71 11.27 -11.57
CA THR A 239 6.10 10.98 -11.97
C THR A 239 7.12 11.69 -11.09
N GLY A 240 8.28 11.07 -10.89
CA GLY A 240 9.45 11.69 -10.27
C GLY A 240 10.16 12.72 -11.15
N SER A 241 9.80 12.82 -12.44
CA SER A 241 10.37 13.80 -13.36
C SER A 241 10.01 15.23 -12.92
N PRO A 242 10.98 16.10 -12.65
CA PRO A 242 10.73 17.48 -12.27
C PRO A 242 10.15 18.25 -13.47
N GLY A 243 9.11 19.04 -13.22
CA GLY A 243 8.50 19.89 -14.25
C GLY A 243 7.09 20.34 -13.87
N PRO A 244 6.53 21.32 -14.58
CA PRO A 244 5.12 21.68 -14.40
C PRO A 244 4.22 20.55 -14.90
N THR A 245 3.01 20.48 -14.34
CA THR A 245 1.96 19.53 -14.73
C THR A 245 1.80 19.48 -16.25
N GLY A 246 1.84 18.27 -16.81
CA GLY A 246 1.70 18.04 -18.25
C GLY A 246 2.98 18.23 -19.09
N SER A 247 4.09 18.65 -18.48
CA SER A 247 5.41 18.76 -19.14
C SER A 247 6.48 17.82 -18.55
N ASN A 248 6.09 16.99 -17.58
CA ASN A 248 6.93 16.07 -16.82
C ASN A 248 6.95 14.65 -17.41
N TYR A 249 6.57 14.47 -18.67
CA TYR A 249 6.63 13.20 -19.40
C TYR A 249 7.08 13.42 -20.85
N LEU A 250 7.52 12.36 -21.52
CA LEU A 250 7.97 12.42 -22.92
C LEU A 250 6.88 11.97 -23.88
N LYS A 251 6.57 12.83 -24.85
CA LYS A 251 5.64 12.58 -25.96
C LYS A 251 6.31 11.86 -27.13
N GLN A 252 6.89 10.70 -26.87
CA GLN A 252 7.74 9.99 -27.84
C GLN A 252 7.44 8.49 -27.88
N ASN A 253 7.65 7.86 -29.03
CA ASN A 253 7.69 6.40 -29.15
C ASN A 253 9.04 5.83 -28.68
N SER A 254 9.16 4.50 -28.64
CA SER A 254 10.41 3.82 -28.24
C SER A 254 11.62 4.16 -29.11
N ASN A 255 11.40 4.61 -30.35
CA ASN A 255 12.47 5.02 -31.28
C ASN A 255 12.78 6.53 -31.20
N GLY A 256 12.19 7.26 -30.25
CA GLY A 256 12.40 8.71 -30.05
C GLY A 256 11.59 9.61 -30.99
N GLY A 257 10.73 9.05 -31.83
CA GLY A 257 9.82 9.82 -32.69
C GLY A 257 8.71 10.50 -31.88
N ALA A 258 8.42 11.76 -32.17
CA ALA A 258 7.37 12.52 -31.49
C ALA A 258 5.95 12.04 -31.85
N CYS A 259 5.01 12.20 -30.91
CA CYS A 259 3.61 11.80 -31.06
C CYS A 259 2.66 12.68 -30.22
N SER A 260 1.37 12.60 -30.53
CA SER A 260 0.34 13.50 -29.97
C SER A 260 -0.94 12.79 -29.53
N GLY A 261 -1.00 11.45 -29.52
CA GLY A 261 -2.21 10.69 -29.19
C GLY A 261 -2.39 10.40 -27.70
N GLN A 262 -1.77 11.17 -26.81
CA GLN A 262 -1.89 10.94 -25.36
C GLN A 262 -3.24 11.43 -24.83
N VAL A 263 -3.95 10.58 -24.08
CA VAL A 263 -5.25 10.91 -23.46
C VAL A 263 -5.16 10.71 -21.95
N PHE A 264 -5.51 11.74 -21.18
CA PHE A 264 -5.48 11.72 -19.71
C PHE A 264 -6.85 12.10 -19.14
N ASN A 265 -7.70 11.10 -18.89
CA ASN A 265 -9.03 11.32 -18.33
C ASN A 265 -8.99 11.60 -16.82
N GLY A 266 -7.94 11.13 -16.13
CA GLY A 266 -7.68 11.40 -14.71
C GLY A 266 -6.96 12.74 -14.43
N GLY A 267 -6.72 13.57 -15.45
CA GLY A 267 -5.94 14.80 -15.36
C GLY A 267 -4.51 14.66 -15.90
N GLN A 268 -3.92 15.80 -16.28
CA GLN A 268 -2.55 15.83 -16.82
C GLN A 268 -1.53 15.27 -15.81
N PRO A 269 -0.45 14.59 -16.26
CA PRO A 269 0.55 14.04 -15.35
C PRO A 269 1.14 15.09 -14.40
N THR A 270 1.28 14.74 -13.12
CA THR A 270 1.77 15.64 -12.06
C THR A 270 3.05 15.09 -11.43
N THR A 271 3.93 15.98 -10.98
CA THR A 271 5.16 15.55 -10.32
C THR A 271 4.86 15.10 -8.89
N SER A 272 5.51 14.01 -8.46
CA SER A 272 5.42 13.43 -7.12
C SER A 272 6.84 13.05 -6.66
N PRO A 273 7.14 13.04 -5.35
CA PRO A 273 8.41 12.51 -4.85
C PRO A 273 8.68 11.09 -5.34
N VAL A 274 9.96 10.76 -5.51
CA VAL A 274 10.41 9.40 -5.84
C VAL A 274 10.13 8.45 -4.66
N VAL A 275 9.64 7.27 -4.96
CA VAL A 275 9.32 6.23 -3.97
C VAL A 275 10.37 5.12 -4.05
N ALA A 276 11.08 4.85 -2.96
CA ALA A 276 12.16 3.85 -2.95
C ALA A 276 11.65 2.42 -2.75
N MET A 277 12.18 1.49 -3.54
CA MET A 277 11.97 0.05 -3.35
C MET A 277 12.86 -0.51 -2.21
N PRO A 278 12.35 -1.46 -1.41
CA PRO A 278 13.20 -2.25 -0.52
C PRO A 278 14.28 -2.96 -1.31
N ALA A 279 15.52 -2.94 -0.80
CA ALA A 279 16.62 -3.64 -1.46
C ALA A 279 16.46 -5.16 -1.41
N THR A 280 15.77 -5.70 -0.40
CA THR A 280 15.54 -7.15 -0.29
C THR A 280 14.16 -7.48 0.26
N ASN A 281 13.69 -8.69 -0.04
CA ASN A 281 12.51 -9.30 0.58
C ASN A 281 12.85 -10.23 1.74
N MET A 282 14.08 -10.22 2.26
CA MET A 282 14.54 -11.15 3.31
C MET A 282 13.74 -11.03 4.62
N GLN A 283 13.12 -9.87 4.88
CA GLN A 283 12.17 -9.74 5.99
C GLN A 283 10.96 -10.69 5.86
N LEU A 284 10.52 -11.01 4.64
CA LEU A 284 9.46 -12.00 4.42
C LEU A 284 9.90 -13.42 4.76
N LYS A 285 11.20 -13.73 4.65
CA LYS A 285 11.72 -15.02 5.13
C LYS A 285 11.59 -15.14 6.65
N GLN A 286 11.74 -14.03 7.38
CA GLN A 286 11.62 -14.02 8.85
C GLN A 286 10.21 -14.41 9.32
N GLU A 287 9.18 -14.17 8.50
CA GLU A 287 7.80 -14.59 8.74
C GLU A 287 7.59 -16.12 8.74
N THR A 288 8.60 -16.89 8.33
CA THR A 288 8.59 -18.37 8.40
C THR A 288 9.26 -18.91 9.66
N ARG A 289 9.79 -18.03 10.52
CA ARG A 289 10.52 -18.40 11.72
C ARG A 289 9.59 -18.71 12.89
N THR A 290 9.91 -19.75 13.64
CA THR A 290 9.17 -20.12 14.87
C THR A 290 9.75 -19.49 16.14
N ASP A 291 10.91 -18.84 16.06
CA ASP A 291 11.62 -18.21 17.18
C ASP A 291 11.58 -16.67 17.15
N ALA A 292 10.95 -16.07 16.14
CA ALA A 292 10.94 -14.63 15.91
C ALA A 292 9.71 -13.90 16.50
N GLY A 293 8.95 -14.55 17.39
CA GLY A 293 7.72 -13.95 17.95
C GLY A 293 6.58 -13.78 16.95
N VAL A 294 6.60 -14.53 15.83
CA VAL A 294 5.54 -14.54 14.82
C VAL A 294 4.42 -15.46 15.29
N ASP A 295 3.23 -14.90 15.54
CA ASP A 295 2.06 -15.65 16.08
C ASP A 295 1.65 -16.83 15.19
N ALA A 296 1.70 -16.64 13.87
CA ALA A 296 1.42 -17.67 12.87
C ALA A 296 2.52 -17.69 11.80
N PRO A 297 3.58 -18.49 11.98
CA PRO A 297 4.65 -18.57 10.99
C PRO A 297 4.15 -19.15 9.66
N GLY A 298 4.58 -18.56 8.55
CA GLY A 298 4.31 -19.03 7.20
C GLY A 298 5.00 -20.35 6.86
N CYS A 299 5.05 -20.66 5.57
CA CYS A 299 5.73 -21.86 5.06
C CYS A 299 6.94 -21.48 4.20
N LEU A 300 8.07 -22.13 4.46
CA LEU A 300 9.31 -22.00 3.70
C LEU A 300 9.46 -23.21 2.76
N TYR A 301 9.72 -22.97 1.48
CA TYR A 301 10.09 -24.00 0.52
C TYR A 301 11.49 -23.71 -0.03
N THR A 302 12.24 -24.76 -0.36
CA THR A 302 13.62 -24.66 -0.84
C THR A 302 13.73 -25.15 -2.27
N GLY A 303 14.53 -24.46 -3.08
CA GLY A 303 14.73 -24.73 -4.50
C GLY A 303 13.48 -24.45 -5.34
N PRO A 304 13.49 -24.91 -6.61
CA PRO A 304 12.37 -24.70 -7.53
C PRO A 304 11.10 -25.32 -6.96
N THR A 305 10.04 -24.51 -6.91
CA THR A 305 8.79 -24.87 -6.24
C THR A 305 7.59 -24.55 -7.14
N SER A 306 6.82 -25.58 -7.50
CA SER A 306 5.55 -25.43 -8.20
C SER A 306 4.43 -25.26 -7.20
N ILE A 307 3.53 -24.31 -7.42
CA ILE A 307 2.37 -23.99 -6.59
C ILE A 307 1.15 -23.90 -7.50
N VAL A 308 0.21 -24.84 -7.34
CA VAL A 308 -1.07 -24.82 -8.03
C VAL A 308 -2.15 -24.47 -7.01
N LEU A 309 -2.81 -23.33 -7.21
CA LEU A 309 -3.92 -22.87 -6.38
C LEU A 309 -5.20 -23.57 -6.83
N ASN A 310 -5.91 -24.20 -5.90
CA ASN A 310 -7.13 -24.94 -6.19
C ASN A 310 -8.34 -24.13 -5.72
N SER A 311 -9.43 -24.18 -6.49
CA SER A 311 -10.66 -23.43 -6.21
C SER A 311 -11.41 -23.86 -4.94
N ASP A 312 -10.91 -24.85 -4.20
CA ASP A 312 -11.50 -25.39 -2.97
C ASP A 312 -10.80 -24.88 -1.69
N GLY A 313 -10.00 -23.81 -1.80
CA GLY A 313 -9.24 -23.25 -0.67
C GLY A 313 -7.98 -24.04 -0.34
N THR A 314 -7.55 -24.95 -1.20
CA THR A 314 -6.28 -25.68 -1.08
C THR A 314 -5.27 -25.26 -2.14
N MET A 315 -4.03 -25.72 -1.98
CA MET A 315 -2.97 -25.56 -2.96
C MET A 315 -2.10 -26.82 -3.02
N THR A 316 -1.69 -27.21 -4.21
CA THR A 316 -0.80 -28.35 -4.46
C THR A 316 0.62 -27.84 -4.70
N ILE A 317 1.55 -28.27 -3.85
CA ILE A 317 2.92 -27.78 -3.82
C ILE A 317 3.90 -28.91 -4.12
N ARG A 318 4.78 -28.69 -5.09
CA ARG A 318 5.91 -29.58 -5.39
C ARG A 318 7.22 -28.85 -5.18
N SER A 319 7.99 -29.25 -4.17
CA SER A 319 9.26 -28.66 -3.78
C SER A 319 10.26 -29.75 -3.31
N PRO A 320 10.96 -30.43 -4.24
CA PRO A 320 11.80 -31.59 -3.92
C PRO A 320 13.00 -31.33 -3.02
N TRP A 321 13.48 -30.08 -2.96
CA TRP A 321 14.65 -29.72 -2.16
C TRP A 321 14.33 -29.36 -0.71
N THR A 322 13.05 -29.21 -0.38
CA THR A 322 12.62 -28.83 0.97
C THR A 322 12.85 -29.97 1.97
N LYS A 323 13.55 -29.68 3.07
CA LYS A 323 13.74 -30.60 4.21
C LYS A 323 13.00 -30.16 5.46
N LYS A 324 12.92 -28.84 5.68
CA LYS A 324 12.17 -28.16 6.75
C LYS A 324 11.34 -27.04 6.15
N THR A 325 10.07 -26.96 6.56
CA THR A 325 9.11 -25.97 6.05
C THR A 325 8.92 -24.78 6.98
N ARG A 326 9.58 -24.78 8.13
CA ARG A 326 9.78 -23.62 9.01
C ARG A 326 11.17 -23.68 9.62
N ILE A 327 11.75 -22.53 9.94
CA ILE A 327 13.14 -22.42 10.41
C ILE A 327 13.24 -21.73 11.78
N VAL A 328 14.40 -21.86 12.40
CA VAL A 328 14.82 -21.15 13.62
C VAL A 328 16.16 -20.49 13.35
N GLY A 329 16.27 -19.21 13.71
CA GLY A 329 17.47 -18.39 13.48
C GLY A 329 17.58 -17.83 12.06
N ASP A 330 18.46 -16.84 11.92
CA ASP A 330 18.91 -16.28 10.65
C ASP A 330 20.42 -15.93 10.78
N PRO A 331 21.34 -16.79 10.28
CA PRO A 331 21.10 -17.97 9.44
C PRO A 331 20.38 -19.10 10.18
N ALA A 332 19.65 -19.95 9.44
CA ALA A 332 18.86 -21.02 10.02
C ALA A 332 19.76 -22.10 10.66
N THR A 333 19.40 -22.55 11.85
CA THR A 333 20.14 -23.56 12.64
C THR A 333 19.34 -24.83 12.91
N SER A 334 18.02 -24.73 12.87
CA SER A 334 17.10 -25.87 13.00
C SER A 334 15.76 -25.53 12.33
N GLY A 335 14.83 -26.48 12.29
CA GLY A 335 13.53 -26.27 11.66
C GLY A 335 12.53 -27.38 11.93
N SER A 336 11.27 -27.11 11.61
CA SER A 336 10.14 -28.02 11.78
C SER A 336 9.40 -28.28 10.46
N THR A 337 8.51 -29.26 10.46
CA THR A 337 7.73 -29.69 9.28
C THR A 337 6.25 -29.82 9.63
N PRO A 338 5.55 -28.72 9.98
CA PRO A 338 4.13 -28.77 10.28
C PRO A 338 3.33 -29.26 9.07
N ALA A 339 2.30 -30.08 9.31
CA ALA A 339 1.46 -30.65 8.25
C ALA A 339 0.78 -29.57 7.38
N ALA A 340 0.48 -28.40 7.97
CA ALA A 340 -0.08 -27.25 7.24
C ALA A 340 0.82 -26.73 6.11
N CYS A 341 2.13 -27.01 6.15
CA CYS A 341 3.06 -26.66 5.09
C CYS A 341 3.41 -27.82 4.14
N GLY A 342 2.77 -28.98 4.35
CA GLY A 342 3.08 -30.21 3.62
C GLY A 342 4.28 -30.94 4.20
N LEU A 343 4.26 -32.27 4.10
CA LEU A 343 5.34 -33.12 4.57
C LEU A 343 6.44 -33.23 3.50
N PRO A 344 7.70 -32.92 3.84
CA PRO A 344 8.84 -33.28 3.00
C PRO A 344 8.93 -34.78 2.76
N GLY A 345 9.44 -35.16 1.59
CA GLY A 345 9.65 -36.55 1.20
C GLY A 345 9.05 -36.90 -0.16
N MET A 346 9.10 -38.18 -0.51
CA MET A 346 8.80 -38.69 -1.85
C MET A 346 7.55 -39.56 -1.93
N ALA A 347 6.95 -39.89 -0.78
CA ALA A 347 5.70 -40.65 -0.79
C ALA A 347 4.62 -39.83 -1.52
N ASN A 348 3.66 -40.53 -2.12
CA ASN A 348 2.56 -39.86 -2.81
C ASN A 348 1.87 -38.86 -1.86
N GLY A 349 1.69 -37.61 -2.31
CA GLY A 349 1.15 -36.53 -1.46
C GLY A 349 2.20 -35.79 -0.62
N GLN A 350 3.49 -36.05 -0.81
CA GLN A 350 4.59 -35.30 -0.17
C GLN A 350 5.27 -34.34 -1.15
N LEU A 351 5.95 -33.32 -0.61
CA LEU A 351 6.49 -32.18 -1.37
C LEU A 351 7.45 -32.58 -2.51
N GLY A 352 8.22 -33.66 -2.35
CA GLY A 352 9.16 -34.13 -3.37
C GLY A 352 8.56 -35.10 -4.38
N SER A 353 7.36 -35.63 -4.14
CA SER A 353 6.68 -36.51 -5.08
C SER A 353 6.27 -35.78 -6.36
N THR A 354 6.01 -36.51 -7.43
CA THR A 354 5.49 -35.93 -8.68
C THR A 354 4.09 -35.34 -8.51
N ALA A 355 3.29 -35.88 -7.58
CA ALA A 355 1.96 -35.36 -7.24
C ALA A 355 2.02 -34.07 -6.41
N GLY A 356 3.14 -33.81 -5.72
CA GLY A 356 3.23 -32.74 -4.72
C GLY A 356 2.40 -33.04 -3.47
N ALA A 357 2.42 -32.10 -2.51
CA ALA A 357 1.57 -32.12 -1.33
C ALA A 357 0.42 -31.13 -1.49
N THR A 358 -0.81 -31.57 -1.22
CA THR A 358 -1.97 -30.67 -1.14
C THR A 358 -2.14 -30.19 0.30
N VAL A 359 -2.14 -28.88 0.47
CA VAL A 359 -2.22 -28.19 1.77
C VAL A 359 -3.26 -27.07 1.69
N PRO A 360 -3.86 -26.63 2.80
CA PRO A 360 -4.76 -25.46 2.77
C PRO A 360 -4.01 -24.20 2.35
N VAL A 361 -4.69 -23.29 1.65
CA VAL A 361 -4.19 -21.91 1.45
C VAL A 361 -3.96 -21.28 2.83
N LEU A 362 -2.81 -20.62 2.99
CA LEU A 362 -2.42 -20.02 4.26
C LEU A 362 -3.08 -18.66 4.42
N ASN A 363 -4.34 -18.65 4.83
CA ASN A 363 -5.12 -17.42 4.94
C ASN A 363 -4.43 -16.40 5.85
N ALA A 364 -4.38 -15.14 5.41
CA ALA A 364 -3.71 -14.03 6.07
C ALA A 364 -2.21 -14.28 6.37
N ASN A 365 -1.53 -15.10 5.57
CA ASN A 365 -0.13 -15.47 5.80
C ASN A 365 0.68 -15.53 4.49
N LEU A 366 1.91 -16.05 4.55
CA LEU A 366 2.80 -16.13 3.39
C LEU A 366 3.48 -17.48 3.18
N ILE A 367 3.85 -17.69 1.93
CA ILE A 367 4.83 -18.67 1.47
C ILE A 367 6.11 -17.93 1.09
N PHE A 368 7.26 -18.44 1.51
CA PHE A 368 8.56 -17.97 1.05
C PHE A 368 9.30 -19.12 0.35
N VAL A 369 9.77 -18.90 -0.87
CA VAL A 369 10.60 -19.85 -1.62
C VAL A 369 12.04 -19.37 -1.63
N GLN A 370 12.93 -20.14 -1.02
CA GLN A 370 14.36 -19.83 -0.95
C GLN A 370 15.17 -20.74 -1.87
N SER A 371 16.31 -20.24 -2.34
CA SER A 371 17.34 -21.03 -2.99
C SER A 371 17.93 -22.06 -2.02
N VAL A 372 18.51 -23.14 -2.54
CA VAL A 372 19.21 -24.14 -1.72
C VAL A 372 20.34 -23.43 -0.96
N PRO A 373 20.30 -23.38 0.39
CA PRO A 373 21.28 -22.64 1.17
C PRO A 373 22.70 -23.14 0.91
N GLY A 374 23.67 -22.22 0.93
CA GLY A 374 25.10 -22.56 0.85
C GLY A 374 25.74 -22.88 2.21
N ILE A 375 25.05 -22.58 3.32
CA ILE A 375 25.56 -22.75 4.68
C ILE A 375 25.31 -24.19 5.14
N ILE A 376 26.37 -24.95 5.45
CA ILE A 376 26.28 -26.38 5.79
C ILE A 376 25.42 -26.66 7.02
N THR A 377 25.38 -25.73 7.98
CA THR A 377 24.58 -25.86 9.21
C THR A 377 23.08 -25.56 9.00
N ASP A 378 22.70 -25.04 7.83
CA ASP A 378 21.29 -24.77 7.53
C ASP A 378 20.53 -26.11 7.38
N PRO A 379 19.38 -26.30 8.03
CA PRO A 379 18.63 -27.56 7.94
C PRO A 379 18.12 -27.89 6.52
N ASN A 380 18.01 -26.89 5.64
CA ASN A 380 17.65 -27.05 4.23
C ASN A 380 18.87 -27.12 3.30
N TYR A 381 20.10 -27.06 3.83
CA TYR A 381 21.32 -27.26 3.05
C TYR A 381 21.35 -28.62 2.35
N THR A 382 21.82 -28.64 1.11
CA THR A 382 22.20 -29.85 0.38
C THR A 382 23.49 -29.55 -0.39
N SER A 383 24.45 -30.46 -0.44
CA SER A 383 25.69 -30.24 -1.22
C SER A 383 25.39 -30.18 -2.72
N SER A 384 26.31 -29.63 -3.52
CA SER A 384 26.17 -29.57 -4.98
C SER A 384 26.24 -30.92 -5.69
N THR A 385 26.64 -31.97 -4.98
CA THR A 385 26.78 -33.34 -5.51
C THR A 385 25.65 -34.28 -5.10
N VAL A 386 24.79 -33.84 -4.18
CA VAL A 386 23.66 -34.62 -3.68
C VAL A 386 22.37 -34.03 -4.22
N TRP A 387 21.53 -34.90 -4.78
CA TRP A 387 20.26 -34.52 -5.36
C TRP A 387 19.13 -35.15 -4.55
N PRO A 388 18.00 -34.45 -4.33
CA PRO A 388 16.81 -35.10 -3.81
C PRO A 388 16.35 -36.18 -4.80
N SER A 389 15.65 -37.19 -4.30
CA SER A 389 15.18 -38.29 -5.15
C SER A 389 14.28 -37.75 -6.28
N GLY A 390 14.43 -38.28 -7.50
CA GLY A 390 13.78 -37.77 -8.69
C GLY A 390 14.47 -36.57 -9.35
N GLN A 391 15.48 -35.99 -8.69
CA GLN A 391 16.41 -35.02 -9.29
C GLN A 391 17.77 -35.67 -9.55
N SER A 392 18.48 -35.15 -10.54
CA SER A 392 19.82 -35.61 -10.91
C SER A 392 20.58 -34.52 -11.64
N ALA A 393 21.90 -34.69 -11.81
CA ALA A 393 22.69 -33.80 -12.66
C ALA A 393 22.13 -33.71 -14.09
N ALA A 394 21.60 -34.81 -14.64
CA ALA A 394 20.98 -34.80 -15.96
C ALA A 394 19.70 -33.97 -15.97
N THR A 395 18.80 -34.18 -15.00
CA THR A 395 17.56 -33.40 -14.87
C THR A 395 17.86 -31.91 -14.71
N CYS A 396 18.85 -31.58 -13.89
CA CYS A 396 19.25 -30.22 -13.59
C CYS A 396 20.09 -29.55 -14.69
N SER A 397 20.62 -30.33 -15.65
CA SER A 397 21.31 -29.81 -16.83
C SER A 397 20.36 -29.32 -17.92
N VAL A 398 19.13 -29.83 -17.94
CA VAL A 398 18.11 -29.46 -18.93
C VAL A 398 17.04 -28.53 -18.36
N GLY A 399 16.91 -28.44 -17.04
CA GLY A 399 15.91 -27.61 -16.38
C GLY A 399 15.93 -27.72 -14.86
N ASN A 400 14.76 -27.52 -14.24
CA ASN A 400 14.62 -27.52 -12.79
C ASN A 400 14.08 -28.84 -12.21
N GLY A 401 13.73 -29.80 -13.07
CA GLY A 401 13.21 -31.12 -12.70
C GLY A 401 11.85 -31.16 -12.00
N ILE A 402 11.15 -30.02 -11.94
CA ILE A 402 9.75 -29.95 -11.52
C ILE A 402 8.79 -29.72 -12.70
N GLY A 403 9.32 -29.71 -13.93
CA GLY A 403 8.52 -29.63 -15.17
C GLY A 403 8.90 -28.47 -16.09
N PHE A 404 9.94 -27.70 -15.77
CA PHE A 404 10.42 -26.60 -16.60
C PHE A 404 11.88 -26.81 -17.00
N PRO A 405 12.26 -26.59 -18.27
CA PRO A 405 11.38 -26.22 -19.38
C PRO A 405 10.38 -27.36 -19.69
N VAL A 406 9.22 -27.02 -20.25
CA VAL A 406 8.28 -28.05 -20.73
C VAL A 406 8.84 -28.76 -21.95
N THR A 407 8.27 -29.91 -22.30
CA THR A 407 8.71 -30.66 -23.47
C THR A 407 8.64 -29.78 -24.73
N HIS A 408 9.74 -29.72 -25.48
CA HIS A 408 9.95 -28.89 -26.68
C HIS A 408 10.06 -27.36 -26.44
N GLU A 409 10.08 -26.89 -25.19
CA GLU A 409 10.35 -25.48 -24.92
C GLU A 409 11.82 -25.15 -25.15
N THR A 410 12.03 -24.08 -25.92
CA THR A 410 13.31 -23.39 -26.06
C THR A 410 13.37 -22.29 -24.99
N ALA A 411 14.03 -22.57 -23.87
CA ALA A 411 14.18 -21.60 -22.80
C ALA A 411 15.01 -20.38 -23.26
N PRO A 412 14.71 -19.15 -22.80
CA PRO A 412 15.43 -17.94 -23.22
C PRO A 412 16.94 -17.99 -22.94
N SER A 413 17.31 -18.65 -21.84
CA SER A 413 18.70 -18.93 -21.48
C SER A 413 18.84 -20.29 -20.80
N PRO A 414 20.04 -20.89 -20.81
CA PRO A 414 20.34 -22.11 -20.05
C PRO A 414 20.14 -21.98 -18.53
N ARG A 415 20.04 -20.75 -18.00
CA ARG A 415 19.87 -20.46 -16.57
C ARG A 415 18.43 -20.08 -16.19
N SER A 416 17.49 -20.14 -17.13
CA SER A 416 16.10 -19.71 -16.88
C SER A 416 15.44 -20.55 -15.78
N TYR A 417 15.75 -21.84 -15.70
CA TYR A 417 15.14 -22.77 -14.75
C TYR A 417 16.23 -23.51 -13.97
N ASP A 418 16.98 -22.79 -13.14
CA ASP A 418 18.04 -23.38 -12.35
C ASP A 418 17.46 -24.33 -11.29
N CYS A 419 18.04 -25.53 -11.21
CA CYS A 419 17.55 -26.60 -10.35
C CYS A 419 17.69 -26.34 -8.84
N ARG A 420 18.42 -25.30 -8.43
CA ARG A 420 18.74 -25.01 -7.03
C ARG A 420 18.35 -23.59 -6.60
N LYS A 421 17.85 -22.77 -7.52
CA LYS A 421 17.34 -21.43 -7.21
C LYS A 421 15.94 -21.50 -6.64
N GLY A 422 15.60 -20.54 -5.80
CA GLY A 422 14.33 -20.45 -5.07
C GLY A 422 13.16 -20.03 -5.94
N ASP A 423 13.08 -20.50 -7.18
CA ASP A 423 12.07 -20.05 -8.13
C ASP A 423 10.69 -20.61 -7.79
N ALA A 424 9.67 -19.75 -7.86
CA ALA A 424 8.27 -20.14 -7.67
C ALA A 424 7.55 -20.21 -9.02
N PHE A 425 6.75 -21.26 -9.26
CA PHE A 425 5.97 -21.45 -10.47
C PHE A 425 4.49 -21.54 -10.10
N VAL A 426 3.73 -20.48 -10.35
CA VAL A 426 2.38 -20.28 -9.78
C VAL A 426 1.31 -20.26 -10.87
N LYS A 427 0.17 -20.90 -10.61
CA LYS A 427 -1.06 -20.82 -11.41
C LYS A 427 -2.27 -21.28 -10.59
N GLY A 428 -3.48 -21.06 -11.09
CA GLY A 428 -4.72 -21.64 -10.57
C GLY A 428 -5.72 -20.61 -10.05
N THR A 429 -6.60 -21.06 -9.16
CA THR A 429 -7.65 -20.23 -8.56
C THR A 429 -7.41 -20.11 -7.07
N LEU A 430 -7.27 -18.88 -6.55
CA LEU A 430 -7.12 -18.61 -5.12
C LEU A 430 -8.50 -18.51 -4.47
N ASP A 431 -8.66 -19.15 -3.32
CA ASP A 431 -9.73 -18.89 -2.34
C ASP A 431 -9.06 -18.55 -1.01
N GLY A 432 -9.22 -17.31 -0.53
CA GLY A 432 -8.56 -16.75 0.64
C GLY A 432 -7.56 -15.62 0.36
N THR A 433 -6.78 -15.24 1.38
CA THR A 433 -5.78 -14.16 1.30
C THR A 433 -4.37 -14.67 1.61
N MET A 434 -3.39 -14.43 0.75
CA MET A 434 -2.02 -14.93 0.95
C MET A 434 -0.99 -14.13 0.15
N THR A 435 0.28 -14.18 0.57
CA THR A 435 1.43 -13.71 -0.23
C THR A 435 2.37 -14.86 -0.58
N ILE A 436 2.83 -14.93 -1.82
CA ILE A 436 3.88 -15.83 -2.28
C ILE A 436 5.13 -14.99 -2.58
N ALA A 437 6.20 -15.25 -1.84
CA ALA A 437 7.48 -14.57 -1.97
C ALA A 437 8.59 -15.52 -2.42
N THR A 438 9.58 -15.02 -3.15
CA THR A 438 10.75 -15.79 -3.60
C THR A 438 12.04 -14.98 -3.49
N ASP A 439 13.14 -15.63 -3.10
CA ASP A 439 14.49 -15.04 -3.11
C ASP A 439 15.13 -14.94 -4.50
N ASN A 440 14.47 -15.44 -5.54
CA ASN A 440 14.92 -15.39 -6.93
C ASN A 440 13.77 -14.97 -7.87
N PHE A 441 13.37 -15.83 -8.82
CA PHE A 441 12.33 -15.50 -9.82
C PHE A 441 10.96 -16.08 -9.47
N LEU A 442 9.90 -15.38 -9.87
CA LEU A 442 8.53 -15.90 -9.80
C LEU A 442 7.96 -16.02 -11.22
N TYR A 443 7.54 -17.22 -11.58
CA TYR A 443 6.90 -17.52 -12.87
C TYR A 443 5.40 -17.65 -12.69
N VAL A 444 4.64 -16.81 -13.39
CA VAL A 444 3.19 -16.99 -13.58
C VAL A 444 3.01 -17.92 -14.77
N THR A 445 2.72 -19.19 -14.49
CA THR A 445 2.73 -20.30 -15.46
C THR A 445 1.37 -20.63 -16.08
N GLY A 446 0.32 -19.97 -15.60
CA GLY A 446 -1.03 -20.04 -16.12
C GLY A 446 -1.83 -18.88 -15.57
N ASP A 447 -3.15 -18.94 -15.72
CA ASP A 447 -4.04 -17.96 -15.10
C ASP A 447 -3.92 -18.00 -13.57
N ILE A 448 -4.08 -16.83 -12.96
CA ILE A 448 -4.25 -16.66 -11.52
C ILE A 448 -5.55 -15.86 -11.34
N ILE A 449 -6.56 -16.49 -10.76
CA ILE A 449 -7.91 -15.92 -10.66
C ILE A 449 -8.40 -16.03 -9.21
N TYR A 450 -9.17 -15.05 -8.75
CA TYR A 450 -9.88 -15.13 -7.47
C TYR A 450 -11.16 -15.96 -7.58
N SER A 451 -11.38 -16.86 -6.62
CA SER A 451 -12.63 -17.62 -6.47
C SER A 451 -13.77 -16.66 -6.10
N ASP A 452 -13.50 -15.77 -5.14
CA ASP A 452 -14.33 -14.63 -4.76
C ASP A 452 -13.54 -13.32 -4.91
N ALA A 453 -13.85 -12.59 -5.98
CA ALA A 453 -13.24 -11.30 -6.29
C ALA A 453 -13.56 -10.18 -5.28
N SER A 454 -14.41 -10.43 -4.27
CA SER A 454 -14.69 -9.48 -3.19
C SER A 454 -13.77 -9.68 -1.98
N THR A 455 -13.42 -10.93 -1.64
CA THR A 455 -12.64 -11.26 -0.43
C THR A 455 -11.22 -11.70 -0.70
N ASP A 456 -10.95 -12.34 -1.84
CA ASP A 456 -9.67 -13.00 -2.09
C ASP A 456 -8.62 -11.99 -2.53
N VAL A 457 -7.40 -12.16 -2.00
CA VAL A 457 -6.29 -11.24 -2.24
C VAL A 457 -4.97 -12.01 -2.29
N LEU A 458 -4.26 -11.87 -3.41
CA LEU A 458 -2.93 -12.46 -3.62
C LEU A 458 -1.84 -11.40 -3.75
N GLY A 459 -0.77 -11.58 -2.97
CA GLY A 459 0.50 -10.90 -3.19
C GLY A 459 1.51 -11.82 -3.87
N LEU A 460 2.21 -11.34 -4.89
CA LEU A 460 3.32 -12.02 -5.55
C LEU A 460 4.57 -11.14 -5.43
N VAL A 461 5.60 -11.61 -4.72
CA VAL A 461 6.82 -10.83 -4.45
C VAL A 461 8.04 -11.61 -4.91
N ALA A 462 8.82 -11.06 -5.84
CA ALA A 462 10.09 -11.62 -6.26
C ALA A 462 11.24 -10.69 -5.90
N GLN A 463 12.34 -11.27 -5.40
CA GLN A 463 13.59 -10.52 -5.26
C GLN A 463 14.06 -10.06 -6.64
N ASN A 464 14.07 -10.98 -7.62
CA ASN A 464 14.41 -10.67 -8.99
C ASN A 464 13.15 -10.45 -9.83
N ALA A 465 13.10 -10.97 -11.05
CA ALA A 465 11.99 -10.75 -11.98
C ALA A 465 10.75 -11.62 -11.69
N ILE A 466 9.58 -11.07 -11.99
CA ILE A 466 8.34 -11.83 -12.18
C ILE A 466 8.15 -12.05 -13.68
N TRP A 467 8.10 -13.31 -14.08
CA TRP A 467 7.93 -13.73 -15.47
C TRP A 467 6.50 -14.16 -15.73
N VAL A 468 5.82 -13.49 -16.66
CA VAL A 468 4.65 -14.07 -17.33
C VAL A 468 5.19 -15.13 -18.30
N TRP A 469 5.07 -16.40 -17.89
CA TRP A 469 5.64 -17.52 -18.62
C TRP A 469 4.95 -17.70 -19.96
N ASN A 470 5.76 -17.71 -21.01
CA ASN A 470 5.34 -17.76 -22.41
C ASN A 470 6.32 -18.68 -23.15
N PRO A 471 6.08 -20.01 -23.07
CA PRO A 471 6.95 -21.01 -23.65
C PRO A 471 6.86 -21.00 -25.17
N TYR A 472 8.01 -21.03 -25.81
CA TYR A 472 8.16 -21.01 -27.26
C TYR A 472 8.92 -22.25 -27.71
N CYS A 473 8.56 -22.78 -28.87
CA CYS A 473 9.25 -23.86 -29.56
C CYS A 473 9.83 -23.31 -30.86
N ASP A 474 11.14 -23.50 -31.08
CA ASP A 474 11.80 -23.03 -32.30
C ASP A 474 11.69 -24.00 -33.49
N SER A 475 11.93 -23.50 -34.70
CA SER A 475 11.84 -24.28 -35.95
C SER A 475 13.02 -25.25 -36.16
N THR A 476 14.09 -25.14 -35.36
CA THR A 476 15.32 -25.92 -35.49
C THR A 476 15.18 -27.34 -34.95
N HIS A 477 14.15 -27.60 -34.15
CA HIS A 477 13.96 -28.90 -33.53
C HIS A 477 13.60 -30.01 -34.55
N GLY A 478 13.17 -29.70 -35.78
CA GLY A 478 12.70 -30.73 -36.72
C GLY A 478 11.49 -31.52 -36.21
N VAL A 479 10.88 -31.08 -35.10
CA VAL A 479 9.74 -31.69 -34.41
C VAL A 479 8.50 -30.81 -34.61
N ILE A 480 7.32 -31.41 -34.44
CA ILE A 480 6.03 -30.70 -34.39
C ILE A 480 6.00 -29.85 -33.12
N CYS A 481 5.97 -28.52 -33.27
CA CYS A 481 5.67 -27.64 -32.14
C CYS A 481 4.18 -27.81 -31.77
N PRO A 482 3.84 -28.08 -30.49
CA PRO A 482 2.45 -28.24 -30.06
C PRO A 482 1.61 -27.02 -30.46
N GLY A 483 0.51 -27.23 -31.18
CA GLY A 483 -0.38 -26.16 -31.64
C GLY A 483 0.03 -25.44 -32.94
N VAL A 484 1.20 -25.73 -33.52
CA VAL A 484 1.75 -24.98 -34.67
C VAL A 484 2.07 -25.87 -35.88
N GLY A 485 2.52 -27.12 -35.67
CA GLY A 485 2.82 -28.08 -36.76
C GLY A 485 4.32 -28.35 -36.95
N LEU A 486 4.65 -29.22 -37.92
CA LEU A 486 6.03 -29.64 -38.20
C LEU A 486 6.82 -28.53 -38.90
N GLY A 487 8.00 -28.19 -38.38
CA GLY A 487 8.93 -27.24 -39.03
C GLY A 487 8.57 -25.76 -38.88
N ALA A 488 7.53 -25.43 -38.11
CA ALA A 488 7.14 -24.06 -37.79
C ALA A 488 7.35 -23.79 -36.30
N GLY A 489 8.14 -22.77 -35.97
CA GLY A 489 8.27 -22.29 -34.59
C GLY A 489 7.03 -21.50 -34.16
N GLY A 490 6.69 -21.55 -32.88
CA GLY A 490 5.54 -20.83 -32.34
C GLY A 490 5.36 -21.04 -30.84
N ALA A 491 4.39 -20.35 -30.26
CA ALA A 491 4.06 -20.52 -28.86
C ALA A 491 3.45 -21.90 -28.59
N ILE A 492 3.85 -22.48 -27.46
CA ILE A 492 3.36 -23.79 -27.01
C ILE A 492 1.98 -23.66 -26.34
N LEU A 493 1.68 -22.49 -25.77
CA LEU A 493 0.42 -22.19 -25.09
C LEU A 493 -0.14 -20.83 -25.56
N PRO A 494 -0.57 -20.71 -26.82
CA PRO A 494 -1.18 -19.47 -27.30
C PRO A 494 -2.57 -19.32 -26.69
N ASP A 495 -2.67 -18.59 -25.59
CA ASP A 495 -3.94 -18.23 -24.98
C ASP A 495 -3.80 -16.90 -24.26
N ASN A 496 -4.94 -16.25 -24.02
CA ASN A 496 -5.02 -15.13 -23.11
C ASN A 496 -4.45 -15.50 -21.75
N ARG A 497 -3.98 -14.49 -21.01
CA ARG A 497 -3.51 -14.66 -19.64
C ARG A 497 -4.25 -13.71 -18.72
N ARG A 498 -4.83 -14.23 -17.64
CA ARG A 498 -5.39 -13.41 -16.56
C ARG A 498 -4.57 -13.55 -15.29
N ILE A 499 -4.25 -12.43 -14.66
CA ILE A 499 -3.52 -12.36 -13.39
C ILE A 499 -4.26 -11.42 -12.45
N ASP A 500 -4.89 -12.01 -11.43
CA ASP A 500 -5.52 -11.30 -10.32
C ASP A 500 -4.54 -11.30 -9.13
N ALA A 501 -3.73 -10.25 -9.00
CA ALA A 501 -2.71 -10.14 -7.94
C ALA A 501 -2.14 -8.72 -7.78
N ALA A 502 -1.60 -8.45 -6.59
CA ALA A 502 -0.60 -7.42 -6.38
C ALA A 502 0.80 -8.02 -6.62
N MET A 503 1.54 -7.48 -7.59
CA MET A 503 2.85 -7.99 -8.00
C MET A 503 3.95 -6.99 -7.69
N LEU A 504 5.06 -7.47 -7.12
CA LEU A 504 6.24 -6.69 -6.79
C LEU A 504 7.52 -7.42 -7.20
N SER A 505 8.31 -6.81 -8.07
CA SER A 505 9.68 -7.20 -8.42
C SER A 505 10.66 -6.16 -7.87
N LEU A 506 11.57 -6.56 -6.99
CA LEU A 506 12.45 -5.63 -6.26
C LEU A 506 13.68 -5.20 -7.06
N ASP A 507 14.42 -6.14 -7.65
CA ASP A 507 15.69 -5.84 -8.34
C ASP A 507 15.56 -5.74 -9.86
N HIS A 508 14.47 -6.27 -10.42
CA HIS A 508 14.33 -6.45 -11.86
C HIS A 508 12.95 -6.01 -12.38
N THR A 509 12.25 -6.88 -13.10
CA THR A 509 11.11 -6.49 -13.94
C THR A 509 9.93 -7.45 -13.80
N ILE A 510 8.74 -6.98 -14.19
CA ILE A 510 7.56 -7.82 -14.43
C ILE A 510 7.37 -7.91 -15.95
N GLN A 511 7.81 -9.02 -16.55
CA GLN A 511 7.96 -9.13 -18.00
C GLN A 511 7.36 -10.42 -18.57
N VAL A 512 6.91 -10.39 -19.83
CA VAL A 512 6.59 -11.61 -20.57
C VAL A 512 7.89 -12.26 -21.05
N GLN A 513 8.06 -13.54 -20.73
CA GLN A 513 9.17 -14.32 -21.25
C GLN A 513 9.04 -14.46 -22.78
N ASN A 514 10.14 -14.43 -23.54
CA ASN A 514 10.09 -14.54 -25.01
C ASN A 514 9.11 -13.54 -25.67
N TYR A 515 9.01 -12.31 -25.16
CA TYR A 515 8.05 -11.29 -25.64
C TYR A 515 8.20 -10.94 -27.13
N ASP A 516 9.35 -11.25 -27.73
CA ASP A 516 9.75 -11.00 -29.11
C ASP A 516 9.54 -12.22 -30.03
N ARG A 517 9.04 -13.34 -29.51
CA ARG A 517 8.89 -14.62 -30.23
C ARG A 517 7.53 -15.28 -29.98
N GLY A 518 7.26 -16.36 -30.72
CA GLY A 518 6.10 -17.21 -30.50
C GLY A 518 4.78 -16.73 -31.11
N GLY A 519 4.76 -15.57 -31.77
CA GLY A 519 3.56 -15.00 -32.36
C GLY A 519 2.67 -14.27 -31.36
N ALA A 520 1.47 -13.85 -31.80
CA ALA A 520 0.52 -13.14 -30.97
C ALA A 520 -0.09 -14.09 -29.92
N GLN A 521 -0.01 -13.71 -28.65
CA GLN A 521 -0.49 -14.51 -27.50
C GLN A 521 -1.88 -14.09 -27.01
N GLY A 522 -2.63 -13.29 -27.78
CA GLY A 522 -3.89 -12.72 -27.29
C GLY A 522 -3.67 -11.58 -26.29
N THR A 523 -4.44 -11.57 -25.19
CA THR A 523 -4.50 -10.45 -24.22
C THR A 523 -3.96 -10.88 -22.85
N LEU A 524 -3.08 -10.06 -22.27
CA LEU A 524 -2.65 -10.13 -20.89
C LEU A 524 -3.53 -9.20 -20.05
N THR A 525 -4.48 -9.79 -19.35
CA THR A 525 -5.35 -9.12 -18.38
C THR A 525 -4.70 -9.14 -17.00
N ILE A 526 -4.36 -7.97 -16.49
CA ILE A 526 -3.92 -7.80 -15.10
C ILE A 526 -5.05 -7.09 -14.38
N ASN A 527 -5.61 -7.72 -13.35
CA ASN A 527 -6.52 -7.08 -12.41
C ASN A 527 -5.81 -6.96 -11.06
N GLY A 528 -5.27 -5.78 -10.77
CA GLY A 528 -4.50 -5.58 -9.55
C GLY A 528 -3.48 -4.46 -9.64
N SER A 529 -2.26 -4.74 -9.17
CA SER A 529 -1.16 -3.79 -9.07
C SER A 529 0.12 -4.42 -9.59
N LEU A 530 0.93 -3.66 -10.32
CA LEU A 530 2.26 -4.09 -10.74
C LEU A 530 3.31 -3.04 -10.34
N ALA A 531 4.33 -3.48 -9.59
CA ALA A 531 5.45 -2.66 -9.18
C ALA A 531 6.76 -3.33 -9.54
N GLN A 532 7.61 -2.61 -10.28
CA GLN A 532 8.84 -3.15 -10.85
C GLN A 532 9.97 -2.13 -10.86
N LYS A 533 11.21 -2.57 -10.65
CA LYS A 533 12.36 -1.67 -10.73
C LYS A 533 12.58 -1.18 -12.16
N TYR A 534 12.61 -2.09 -13.12
CA TYR A 534 12.73 -1.80 -14.54
C TYR A 534 11.45 -2.17 -15.28
N ARG A 535 11.07 -1.38 -16.27
CA ARG A 535 9.86 -1.59 -17.06
C ARG A 535 9.95 -2.88 -17.88
N GLY A 536 8.97 -3.76 -17.68
CA GLY A 536 8.87 -5.01 -18.43
C GLY A 536 8.13 -4.89 -19.76
N ILE A 537 8.67 -5.56 -20.77
CA ILE A 537 8.08 -5.68 -22.10
C ILE A 537 7.10 -6.87 -22.16
N VAL A 538 5.89 -6.62 -22.65
CA VAL A 538 4.88 -7.70 -22.80
C VAL A 538 4.57 -8.03 -24.26
N ARG A 539 5.02 -7.17 -25.18
CA ARG A 539 4.79 -7.28 -26.61
C ARG A 539 5.92 -6.63 -27.38
N SER A 540 6.36 -7.25 -28.47
CA SER A 540 7.25 -6.64 -29.46
C SER A 540 6.79 -7.01 -30.87
N GLY A 541 6.50 -5.99 -31.70
CA GLY A 541 5.92 -6.19 -33.02
C GLY A 541 4.60 -6.99 -32.96
N SER A 542 4.56 -8.13 -33.65
CA SER A 542 3.44 -9.06 -33.64
C SER A 542 3.50 -10.13 -32.54
N ASN A 543 4.55 -10.15 -31.72
CA ASN A 543 4.79 -11.18 -30.70
C ASN A 543 4.40 -10.71 -29.30
N GLY A 544 3.94 -11.65 -28.47
CA GLY A 544 3.52 -11.38 -27.09
C GLY A 544 2.06 -10.96 -26.94
N TYR A 545 1.73 -10.29 -25.84
CA TYR A 545 0.36 -10.03 -25.40
C TYR A 545 -0.07 -8.58 -25.61
N ILE A 546 -1.33 -8.38 -25.96
CA ILE A 546 -1.98 -7.06 -25.88
C ILE A 546 -2.26 -6.76 -24.39
N LYS A 547 -2.01 -5.53 -23.95
CA LYS A 547 -2.22 -5.12 -22.55
C LYS A 547 -3.69 -4.88 -22.27
N ASN A 548 -4.19 -5.43 -21.17
CA ASN A 548 -5.45 -5.03 -20.55
C ASN A 548 -5.23 -4.89 -19.04
N TYR A 549 -4.81 -3.69 -18.61
CA TYR A 549 -4.42 -3.46 -17.21
C TYR A 549 -5.55 -2.71 -16.48
N ILE A 550 -6.04 -3.33 -15.42
CA ILE A 550 -7.18 -2.87 -14.63
C ILE A 550 -6.75 -2.84 -13.17
N TYR A 551 -6.96 -1.71 -12.51
CA TYR A 551 -6.68 -1.60 -11.08
C TYR A 551 -7.75 -2.31 -10.27
N ASP A 552 -7.33 -3.11 -9.30
CA ASP A 552 -8.24 -3.60 -8.28
C ASP A 552 -8.48 -2.50 -7.23
N PRO A 553 -9.67 -1.87 -7.19
CA PRO A 553 -9.94 -0.76 -6.27
C PRO A 553 -9.88 -1.17 -4.80
N ARG A 554 -9.99 -2.47 -4.49
CA ARG A 554 -9.86 -2.98 -3.12
C ARG A 554 -8.46 -2.73 -2.57
N PHE A 555 -7.44 -2.63 -3.44
CA PHE A 555 -6.09 -2.29 -3.03
C PHE A 555 -5.94 -0.89 -2.45
N ARG A 556 -6.99 -0.04 -2.43
CA ARG A 556 -6.99 1.19 -1.60
C ARG A 556 -7.29 0.94 -0.12
N TYR A 557 -7.89 -0.19 0.21
CA TYR A 557 -8.41 -0.48 1.54
C TYR A 557 -7.86 -1.78 2.14
N ILE A 558 -7.40 -2.71 1.30
CA ILE A 558 -6.93 -4.03 1.69
C ILE A 558 -5.58 -4.28 0.99
N ALA A 559 -4.53 -4.56 1.77
CA ALA A 559 -3.26 -5.04 1.22
C ALA A 559 -3.20 -6.58 1.27
N PRO A 560 -2.44 -7.24 0.37
CA PRO A 560 -2.09 -8.62 0.58
C PRO A 560 -1.38 -8.81 1.92
N PRO A 561 -1.58 -9.95 2.61
CA PRO A 561 -0.98 -10.19 3.91
C PRO A 561 0.55 -10.12 3.82
N LYS A 562 1.20 -9.43 4.76
CA LYS A 562 2.68 -9.35 4.82
C LYS A 562 3.31 -8.87 3.50
N PHE A 563 2.62 -8.00 2.76
CA PHE A 563 3.16 -7.40 1.53
C PHE A 563 4.19 -6.33 1.86
N LEU A 564 5.19 -6.15 0.99
CA LEU A 564 6.25 -5.17 1.22
C LEU A 564 5.77 -3.75 0.94
N SER A 565 6.18 -2.83 1.80
CA SER A 565 5.97 -1.41 1.64
C SER A 565 7.26 -0.67 1.25
N PRO A 566 7.16 0.54 0.66
CA PRO A 566 8.32 1.37 0.35
C PRO A 566 9.21 1.69 1.55
N VAL A 567 10.51 1.92 1.31
CA VAL A 567 11.51 2.22 2.36
C VAL A 567 11.26 3.57 3.01
N SER A 568 10.70 4.52 2.27
CA SER A 568 10.20 5.80 2.75
C SER A 568 8.76 5.90 2.29
N ALA A 569 7.83 5.54 3.16
CA ALA A 569 6.44 5.60 2.78
C ALA A 569 5.76 6.79 3.45
N HIS A 570 5.00 7.51 2.64
CA HIS A 570 4.06 8.48 3.16
C HIS A 570 2.87 7.72 3.73
N TYR A 571 2.47 8.05 4.95
CA TYR A 571 1.22 7.54 5.49
C TYR A 571 0.11 8.48 5.07
N SER A 572 -0.97 7.94 4.53
CA SER A 572 -2.17 8.69 4.18
C SER A 572 -3.34 8.31 5.10
N VAL A 573 -4.14 9.32 5.43
CA VAL A 573 -5.43 9.12 6.12
C VAL A 573 -6.44 8.54 5.13
N ASN A 574 -6.76 7.27 5.29
CA ASN A 574 -7.72 6.57 4.42
C ASN A 574 -9.18 6.81 4.86
N LEU A 575 -9.41 6.83 6.17
CA LEU A 575 -10.72 7.08 6.77
C LEU A 575 -10.53 7.97 7.98
N LEU A 576 -11.40 8.96 8.15
CA LEU A 576 -11.43 9.81 9.33
C LEU A 576 -12.87 9.99 9.80
N VAL A 577 -13.15 9.59 11.03
CA VAL A 577 -14.48 9.65 11.64
C VAL A 577 -14.38 10.29 13.02
N GLU A 578 -15.30 11.20 13.33
CA GLU A 578 -15.42 11.73 14.68
C GLU A 578 -16.11 10.71 15.60
N VAL A 579 -15.60 10.57 16.82
CA VAL A 579 -16.13 9.66 17.83
C VAL A 579 -16.32 10.38 19.17
N SER A 580 -17.00 9.72 20.11
CA SER A 580 -17.07 10.20 21.49
C SER A 580 -15.68 10.40 22.08
N SER A 581 -15.52 11.45 22.89
CA SER A 581 -14.23 11.81 23.47
C SER A 581 -13.67 10.66 24.31
N ALA A 582 -12.49 10.16 23.96
CA ALA A 582 -11.83 9.05 24.67
C ALA A 582 -11.22 9.48 26.02
N PHE A 583 -10.91 10.78 26.15
CA PHE A 583 -10.39 11.36 27.38
C PHE A 583 -11.22 12.57 27.80
N THR A 584 -11.30 12.80 29.10
CA THR A 584 -11.74 14.08 29.66
C THR A 584 -10.62 15.12 29.55
N ALA A 585 -10.92 16.41 29.71
CA ALA A 585 -9.90 17.46 29.75
C ALA A 585 -8.86 17.27 30.88
N ARG A 586 -9.19 16.52 31.94
CA ARG A 586 -8.27 16.13 33.02
C ARG A 586 -7.44 14.88 32.70
N GLY A 587 -7.61 14.28 31.52
CA GLY A 587 -6.86 13.10 31.08
C GLY A 587 -7.38 11.76 31.59
N ALA A 588 -8.48 11.73 32.35
CA ALA A 588 -9.14 10.47 32.69
C ALA A 588 -9.78 9.85 31.44
N THR A 589 -9.67 8.53 31.30
CA THR A 589 -10.29 7.74 30.23
C THR A 589 -11.81 7.76 30.37
N VAL A 590 -12.51 7.97 29.26
CA VAL A 590 -13.97 7.84 29.18
C VAL A 590 -14.26 6.43 28.62
N PRO A 591 -15.14 5.66 29.27
CA PRO A 591 -15.50 4.31 28.81
C PRO A 591 -16.00 4.24 27.38
#